data_AF-X5R0V6-F1
#
_entry.id   AF-X5R0V6-F1
#
_cell.length_a   1.000
_cell.length_b   1.000
_cell.length_c   1.000
_cell.angle_alpha   90.00
_cell.angle_beta   90.00
_cell.angle_gamma   90.00
#
_symmetry.space_group_name_H-M   'P 1'
#
loop_
_entity.id
_entity.type
_entity.pdbx_description
1 polymer ?
#
loop_
_entity_poly.entity_id
_entity_poly.type
_entity_poly.pdbx_seq_one_letter_code
_entity_poly.pdbx_strand_id
1 'polypeptide(L)'
;MKSLILTKAEFDALDEYSATLPTGTTPGKRWKRHDGAFDQEFIAGGGRPKWMIGEFGEISGDGKTIALNWYIPVIVVPGSGMQSGRVV
;
A
#
# COMPACT_ATOMS: atom_id res chain seq x y z
N MET A 1 6.80 -6.76 9.26
CA MET A 1 5.99 -6.38 8.08
C MET A 1 6.89 -6.46 6.84
N LYS A 2 6.37 -6.93 5.70
CA LYS A 2 7.15 -7.04 4.45
C LYS A 2 7.11 -5.72 3.68
N SER A 3 8.11 -5.45 2.85
CA SER A 3 8.13 -4.28 1.96
C SER A 3 7.74 -4.69 0.53
N LEU A 4 7.06 -3.81 -0.20
CA LEU A 4 6.72 -3.99 -1.60
C LEU A 4 7.23 -2.79 -2.41
N ILE A 5 8.12 -3.05 -3.37
CA ILE A 5 8.67 -2.02 -4.25
C ILE A 5 7.65 -1.78 -5.37
N LEU A 6 7.28 -0.51 -5.57
CA LEU A 6 6.36 -0.08 -6.61
C LEU A 6 6.89 1.20 -7.26
N THR A 7 6.64 1.37 -8.54
CA THR A 7 6.69 2.69 -9.17
C THR A 7 5.52 3.56 -8.70
N LYS A 8 5.64 4.88 -8.89
CA LYS A 8 4.51 5.78 -8.61
C LYS A 8 3.25 5.41 -9.41
N ALA A 9 3.41 5.04 -10.67
CA ALA A 9 2.30 4.67 -11.55
C ALA A 9 1.60 3.39 -11.06
N GLU A 10 2.36 2.36 -10.66
CA GLU A 10 1.78 1.12 -10.10
C GLU A 10 1.04 1.39 -8.80
N PHE A 11 1.58 2.23 -7.91
CA PHE A 11 0.92 2.61 -6.68
C PHE A 11 -0.37 3.41 -6.92
N ASP A 12 -0.36 4.32 -7.90
CA ASP A 12 -1.52 5.14 -8.24
C ASP A 12 -2.63 4.32 -8.88
N ALA A 13 -2.28 3.29 -9.65
CA ALA A 13 -3.23 2.39 -10.29
C ALA A 13 -3.94 1.43 -9.32
N LEU A 14 -3.47 1.30 -8.07
CA LEU A 14 -4.16 0.50 -7.06
C LEU A 14 -5.45 1.18 -6.61
N ASP A 15 -6.52 0.39 -6.52
CA ASP A 15 -7.75 0.80 -5.87
C ASP A 15 -7.47 1.21 -4.42
N GLU A 16 -8.05 2.33 -4.01
CA GLU A 16 -7.97 2.82 -2.64
C GLU A 16 -9.21 2.44 -1.84
N TYR A 17 -9.00 1.73 -0.73
CA TYR A 17 -10.05 1.41 0.21
C TYR A 17 -9.70 2.05 1.56
N SER A 18 -10.49 3.06 1.95
CA SER A 18 -10.27 3.83 3.17
C SER A 18 -10.53 2.99 4.43
N ALA A 19 -9.49 2.25 4.85
CA ALA A 19 -9.49 1.33 6.00
C ALA A 19 -10.47 0.14 5.94
N THR A 20 -11.13 -0.10 4.81
CA THR A 20 -11.99 -1.27 4.57
C THR A 20 -11.28 -2.33 3.72
N LEU A 21 -11.90 -3.52 3.62
CA LEU A 21 -11.45 -4.56 2.70
C LEU A 21 -12.17 -4.41 1.35
N PRO A 22 -11.47 -4.69 0.23
CA PRO A 22 -12.07 -4.72 -1.09
C PRO A 22 -13.14 -5.81 -1.22
N THR A 23 -14.05 -5.63 -2.17
CA THR A 23 -14.97 -6.69 -2.58
C THR A 23 -14.26 -7.76 -3.42
N GLY A 24 -14.73 -9.00 -3.29
CA GLY A 24 -14.11 -10.18 -3.89
C GLY A 24 -12.84 -10.62 -3.16
N THR A 25 -12.40 -11.85 -3.40
CA THR A 25 -11.23 -12.46 -2.73
C THR A 25 -10.32 -13.17 -3.75
N THR A 26 -10.14 -12.56 -4.92
CA THR A 26 -9.29 -13.14 -5.96
C THR A 26 -7.82 -13.14 -5.52
N PRO A 27 -7.14 -14.30 -5.47
CA PRO A 27 -5.70 -14.35 -5.18
C PRO A 27 -4.89 -13.44 -6.11
N GLY A 28 -3.92 -12.73 -5.55
CA GLY A 28 -3.09 -11.74 -6.22
C GLY A 28 -3.71 -10.35 -6.35
N LYS A 29 -5.00 -10.16 -6.05
CA LYS A 29 -5.60 -8.82 -6.04
C LYS A 29 -4.96 -7.96 -4.97
N ARG A 30 -4.53 -6.76 -5.36
CA ARG A 30 -3.90 -5.76 -4.49
C ARG A 30 -4.71 -4.49 -4.39
N TRP A 31 -4.56 -3.79 -3.26
CA TRP A 31 -5.17 -2.49 -3.02
C TRP A 31 -4.31 -1.67 -2.05
N LYS A 32 -4.52 -0.36 -2.00
CA LYS A 32 -3.91 0.53 -1.02
C LYS A 32 -4.92 1.00 0.03
N ARG A 33 -4.44 1.19 1.27
CA ARG A 33 -5.20 1.81 2.35
C ARG A 33 -4.32 2.70 3.21
N HIS A 34 -4.93 3.66 3.89
CA HIS A 34 -4.31 4.41 4.97
C HIS A 34 -4.55 3.70 6.30
N ASP A 35 -3.50 3.09 6.87
CA ASP A 35 -3.57 2.48 8.18
C ASP A 35 -3.47 3.53 9.29
N GLY A 36 -4.32 3.40 10.32
CA GLY A 36 -4.43 4.34 11.43
C GLY A 36 -5.15 5.67 11.11
N ALA A 37 -5.66 5.88 9.89
CA ALA A 37 -6.30 7.15 9.51
C ALA A 37 -7.61 7.46 10.26
N PHE A 38 -8.30 6.44 10.78
CA PHE A 38 -9.54 6.61 11.55
C PHE A 38 -9.37 6.25 13.04
N ASP A 39 -8.15 5.95 13.47
CA ASP A 39 -7.84 5.65 14.86
C ASP A 39 -7.54 6.95 15.62
N GLN A 40 -8.55 7.48 16.30
CA GLN A 40 -8.46 8.75 17.01
C GLN A 40 -7.48 8.70 18.18
N GLU A 41 -7.37 7.56 18.87
CA GLU A 41 -6.43 7.39 19.99
C GLU A 41 -4.98 7.37 19.46
N PHE A 42 -4.73 6.66 18.37
CA PHE A 42 -3.44 6.64 17.70
C PHE A 42 -3.02 8.05 17.24
N ILE A 43 -3.94 8.80 16.62
CA ILE A 43 -3.67 10.16 16.16
C ILE A 43 -3.43 11.11 17.35
N ALA A 44 -4.27 11.04 18.39
CA ALA A 44 -4.12 11.85 19.60
C ALA A 44 -2.79 11.58 20.33
N GLY A 45 -2.28 10.34 20.27
CA GLY A 45 -0.96 9.96 20.78
C GLY A 45 0.22 10.39 19.91
N GLY A 46 0.00 11.14 18.82
CA GLY A 46 1.04 11.60 17.89
C GLY A 46 1.38 10.60 16.77
N GLY A 47 0.59 9.52 16.63
CA GLY A 47 0.68 8.59 15.53
C GLY A 47 0.43 9.27 14.18
N ARG A 48 1.16 8.84 13.15
CA ARG A 48 0.98 9.32 11.78
C ARG A 48 0.49 8.17 10.89
N PRO A 49 -0.68 8.30 10.25
CA PRO A 49 -1.19 7.29 9.33
C PRO A 49 -0.17 6.98 8.23
N LYS A 50 -0.11 5.71 7.82
CA LYS A 50 0.82 5.24 6.79
C LYS A 50 0.08 4.52 5.68
N TRP A 51 0.58 4.66 4.46
CA TRP A 51 0.14 3.83 3.35
C TRP A 51 0.55 2.39 3.58
N MET A 52 -0.39 1.47 3.35
CA MET A 52 -0.14 0.04 3.29
C MET A 52 -0.77 -0.56 2.04
N ILE A 53 -0.14 -1.63 1.53
CA ILE A 53 -0.69 -2.44 0.44
C ILE A 53 -1.24 -3.73 1.04
N GLY A 54 -2.51 -4.00 0.76
CA GLY A 54 -3.12 -5.31 1.02
C GLY A 54 -3.03 -6.19 -0.22
N GLU A 55 -2.88 -7.49 -0.02
CA GLU A 55 -2.97 -8.50 -1.07
C GLU A 55 -3.76 -9.71 -0.56
N PHE A 56 -4.69 -10.19 -1.37
CA PHE A 56 -5.25 -11.52 -1.18
C PHE A 56 -4.24 -12.56 -1.63
N GLY A 57 -3.68 -13.31 -0.69
CA GLY A 57 -2.67 -14.33 -0.95
C GLY A 57 -3.28 -15.67 -1.34
N GLU A 58 -2.65 -16.74 -0.88
CA GLU A 58 -3.09 -18.10 -1.17
C GLU A 58 -4.39 -18.47 -0.45
N ILE A 59 -5.18 -19.30 -1.12
CA ILE A 59 -6.36 -19.95 -0.54
C ILE A 59 -5.85 -21.13 0.30
N SER A 60 -6.40 -21.31 1.50
CA SER A 60 -6.08 -22.46 2.36
C SER A 60 -6.40 -23.78 1.67
N GLY A 61 -5.73 -24.86 2.09
CA GLY A 61 -5.94 -26.19 1.50
C GLY A 61 -7.38 -26.73 1.61
N ASP A 62 -8.17 -26.19 2.54
CA ASP A 62 -9.59 -26.52 2.69
C ASP A 62 -10.53 -25.62 1.86
N GLY A 63 -10.01 -24.64 1.13
CA GLY A 63 -10.76 -23.73 0.26
C GLY A 63 -11.57 -22.65 0.99
N LYS A 64 -11.49 -22.56 2.33
CA LYS A 64 -12.41 -21.73 3.13
C LYS A 64 -11.86 -20.36 3.50
N THR A 65 -10.55 -20.21 3.48
CA THR A 65 -9.89 -18.98 3.90
C THR A 65 -8.90 -18.53 2.85
N ILE A 66 -8.66 -17.22 2.81
CA ILE A 66 -7.65 -16.62 1.96
C ILE A 66 -6.70 -15.83 2.83
N ALA A 67 -5.40 -15.95 2.56
CA ALA A 67 -4.40 -15.19 3.26
C ALA A 67 -4.56 -13.69 3.00
N LEU A 68 -4.35 -12.87 4.03
CA LEU A 68 -4.34 -11.42 3.93
C LEU A 68 -2.93 -10.93 4.20
N ASN A 69 -2.22 -10.54 3.14
CA ASN A 69 -0.85 -10.06 3.23
C ASN A 69 -0.82 -8.53 3.30
N TRP A 70 -0.01 -7.99 4.20
CA TRP A 70 0.20 -6.54 4.36
C TRP A 70 1.64 -6.15 4.09
N TYR A 71 1.81 -5.11 3.27
CA TYR A 71 3.12 -4.59 2.88
C TYR A 71 3.24 -3.09 3.14
N ILE A 72 4.45 -2.66 3.48
CA ILE A 72 4.85 -1.26 3.46
C ILE A 72 5.32 -0.93 2.02
N PRO A 73 4.66 0.02 1.33
CA PRO A 73 5.08 0.39 -0.01
C PRO A 73 6.40 1.17 0.02
N VAL A 74 7.31 0.82 -0.88
CA VAL A 74 8.53 1.57 -1.18
C VAL A 74 8.38 2.13 -2.59
N ILE A 75 8.06 3.42 -2.68
CA ILE A 75 7.79 4.06 -3.97
C ILE A 75 9.09 4.52 -4.60
N VAL A 76 9.43 3.93 -5.74
CA VAL A 76 10.57 4.32 -6.56
C VAL A 76 10.10 5.35 -7.56
N VAL A 77 10.72 6.53 -7.50
CA VAL A 77 10.58 7.58 -8.51
C VAL A 77 11.79 7.52 -9.44
N PRO A 78 11.61 7.47 -10.78
CA PRO A 78 12.72 7.66 -11.70
C PRO A 78 13.35 9.02 -11.39
N GLY A 79 14.67 9.05 -11.18
CA GLY A 79 15.37 10.28 -10.84
C GLY A 79 15.09 11.35 -11.90
N SER A 80 14.38 12.41 -11.50
CA SER A 80 14.36 13.66 -12.27
C SER A 80 15.80 14.04 -12.53
N GLY A 81 16.19 14.08 -13.80
CA GLY A 81 17.54 14.46 -14.20
C GLY A 81 17.94 15.75 -13.50
N MET A 82 19.07 15.72 -12.81
CA MET A 82 19.72 16.90 -12.26
C MET A 82 20.08 17.82 -13.42
N GLN A 83 19.21 18.77 -13.78
CA GLN A 83 19.60 19.86 -14.66
C GLN A 83 20.50 20.80 -13.85
N SER A 84 21.81 20.56 -13.95
CA SER A 84 22.82 21.57 -13.63
C SER A 84 22.75 22.68 -14.68
N GLY A 85 21.80 23.59 -14.49
CA GLY A 85 21.76 24.85 -15.21
C GLY A 85 22.69 25.85 -14.53
N ARG A 86 23.98 25.80 -14.87
CA ARG A 86 24.90 26.91 -14.58
C ARG A 86 24.47 28.08 -15.48
N VAL A 87 23.72 29.03 -14.93
CA VAL A 87 23.55 30.34 -15.55
C VAL A 87 24.86 31.09 -15.36
N VAL A 88 25.56 31.31 -16.48
CA VAL A 88 26.65 32.28 -16.60
C VAL A 88 26.09 33.67 -16.84
#